data_AF-A0A2D8N1V4-F1
#
_entry.id   AF-A0A2D8N1V4-F1
#
_cell.length_a   1.000
_cell.length_b   1.000
_cell.length_c   1.000
_cell.angle_alpha   90.00
_cell.angle_beta   90.00
_cell.angle_gamma   90.00
#
_symmetry.space_group_name_H-M   'P 1'
#
loop_
_entity.id
_entity.type
_entity.pdbx_description
1 polymer ?
#
loop_
_entity_poly.entity_id
_entity_poly.type
_entity_poly.pdbx_seq_one_letter_code
_entity_poly.pdbx_strand_id
1 'polypeptide(L)'
;MKTITFALTFLAAVAGAFAQEEPAKTGAKKKVINWREDYAGALQEAAGSSRPLLIDFEADWCGWCKKLDRETFGNGDVIRLVEQFFIPVRIDTDREPKLSAKFEVRGLPTILLLGPNEKELQRLSGFRPADKFLSELRQTIKTAASLDELKKAAEKNPSDLGAVRAWARAVFASGDGVEAEKILAGALDRNPLESSLLLDIADLKKAAGNTDEARKLYERILASGEARAGESYHKAHLPLARLLLGKKDYQGALKILSAYTGLGKDIDNLAEAFFLRSYAYSVLDRDVEALADLRKVQDLDPDGDYGARAAYIIDLVDRKE
;
A
#
# COMPACT_ATOMS: atom_id res chain seq x y z
N MET A 1 -40.88 -3.01 4.35
CA MET A 1 -40.43 -4.21 5.11
C MET A 1 -39.32 -5.00 4.43
N LYS A 2 -39.14 -4.96 3.10
CA LYS A 2 -38.07 -5.70 2.39
C LYS A 2 -36.68 -5.04 2.47
N THR A 3 -36.61 -3.71 2.34
CA THR A 3 -35.36 -2.91 2.43
C THR A 3 -34.65 -3.04 3.78
N ILE A 4 -35.43 -3.01 4.88
CA ILE A 4 -34.91 -3.17 6.24
C ILE A 4 -34.23 -4.53 6.44
N THR A 5 -34.74 -5.59 5.81
CA THR A 5 -34.14 -6.94 5.88
C THR A 5 -32.84 -7.01 5.07
N PHE A 6 -32.78 -6.40 3.88
CA PHE A 6 -31.56 -6.34 3.06
C PHE A 6 -30.44 -5.58 3.78
N ALA A 7 -30.71 -4.36 4.24
CA ALA A 7 -29.76 -3.53 4.97
C ALA A 7 -29.26 -4.20 6.27
N LEU A 8 -30.12 -4.90 7.03
CA LEU A 8 -29.71 -5.61 8.25
C LEU A 8 -28.85 -6.85 7.97
N THR A 9 -29.13 -7.59 6.89
CA THR A 9 -28.33 -8.77 6.52
C THR A 9 -26.96 -8.35 5.99
N PHE A 10 -26.95 -7.28 5.19
CA PHE A 10 -25.75 -6.69 4.64
C PHE A 10 -24.90 -6.02 5.74
N LEU A 11 -25.49 -5.26 6.67
CA LEU A 11 -24.77 -4.72 7.83
C LEU A 11 -24.21 -5.82 8.73
N ALA A 12 -24.93 -6.93 8.94
CA ALA A 12 -24.43 -8.02 9.78
C ALA A 12 -23.26 -8.77 9.10
N ALA A 13 -23.35 -9.02 7.79
CA ALA A 13 -22.28 -9.61 7.00
C ALA A 13 -21.04 -8.70 6.91
N VAL A 14 -21.27 -7.38 6.77
CA VAL A 14 -20.19 -6.40 6.65
C VAL A 14 -19.61 -5.99 8.01
N ALA A 15 -20.41 -5.87 9.06
CA ALA A 15 -19.92 -5.63 10.43
C ALA A 15 -19.13 -6.82 10.96
N GLY A 16 -19.52 -8.06 10.64
CA GLY A 16 -18.68 -9.24 10.87
C GLY A 16 -17.35 -9.17 10.11
N ALA A 17 -17.36 -8.66 8.87
CA ALA A 17 -16.16 -8.46 8.06
C ALA A 17 -15.30 -7.24 8.45
N PHE A 18 -15.82 -6.28 9.22
CA PHE A 18 -15.08 -5.12 9.75
C PHE A 18 -14.66 -5.29 11.22
N ALA A 19 -15.36 -6.09 12.03
CA ALA A 19 -15.10 -6.25 13.46
C ALA A 19 -14.22 -7.46 13.82
N GLN A 20 -14.02 -8.41 12.88
CA GLN A 20 -13.08 -9.50 13.05
C GLN A 20 -11.87 -9.33 12.12
N GLU A 21 -10.87 -8.58 12.56
CA GLU A 21 -9.48 -8.93 12.22
C GLU A 21 -9.03 -10.10 13.13
N GLU A 22 -9.72 -11.24 13.05
CA GLU A 22 -9.19 -12.51 13.51
C GLU A 22 -8.93 -13.40 12.28
N PRO A 23 -7.85 -14.21 12.28
CA PRO A 23 -7.37 -14.84 11.07
C PRO A 23 -8.33 -15.95 10.66
N ALA A 24 -9.21 -15.63 9.72
CA ALA A 24 -9.97 -16.63 8.99
C ALA A 24 -8.96 -17.55 8.28
N LYS A 25 -8.80 -18.76 8.82
CA LYS A 25 -8.08 -19.83 8.13
C LYS A 25 -8.85 -20.19 6.87
N THR A 26 -8.09 -20.34 5.79
CA THR A 26 -8.42 -20.85 4.44
C THR A 26 -9.00 -19.86 3.43
N GLY A 27 -8.22 -19.67 2.35
CA GLY A 27 -8.75 -19.50 1.00
C GLY A 27 -8.60 -18.15 0.30
N ALA A 28 -8.25 -17.05 0.98
CA ALA A 28 -8.05 -15.77 0.28
C ALA A 28 -6.81 -15.84 -0.64
N LYS A 29 -6.86 -15.35 -1.89
CA LYS A 29 -5.62 -14.98 -2.59
C LYS A 29 -4.89 -13.99 -1.69
N LYS A 30 -3.77 -14.47 -1.16
CA LYS A 30 -2.86 -13.73 -0.29
C LYS A 30 -2.55 -12.41 -0.98
N LYS A 31 -2.73 -11.27 -0.30
CA LYS A 31 -2.08 -10.03 -0.74
C LYS A 31 -0.60 -10.37 -0.98
N VAL A 32 -0.06 -10.02 -2.13
CA VAL A 32 1.34 -10.32 -2.50
C VAL A 32 2.10 -9.02 -2.69
N ILE A 33 3.41 -9.08 -2.48
CA ILE A 33 4.30 -7.97 -2.82
C ILE A 33 4.25 -7.76 -4.34
N ASN A 34 4.05 -6.52 -4.78
CA ASN A 34 4.04 -6.15 -6.19
C ASN A 34 5.48 -6.04 -6.74
N TRP A 35 6.10 -7.19 -7.04
CA TRP A 35 7.47 -7.27 -7.54
C TRP A 35 7.63 -6.67 -8.92
N ARG A 36 8.65 -5.83 -9.10
CA ARG A 36 9.12 -5.36 -10.42
C ARG A 36 10.20 -6.30 -10.94
N GLU A 37 10.22 -6.53 -12.24
CA GLU A 37 11.29 -7.30 -12.90
C GLU A 37 12.31 -6.38 -13.60
N ASP A 38 11.89 -5.15 -13.97
CA ASP A 38 12.78 -4.14 -14.56
C ASP A 38 13.60 -3.42 -13.48
N TYR A 39 14.86 -3.85 -13.31
CA TYR A 39 15.81 -3.22 -12.40
C TYR A 39 16.05 -1.74 -12.74
N ALA A 40 16.17 -1.38 -14.02
CA ALA A 40 16.52 -0.03 -14.42
C ALA A 40 15.38 0.95 -14.15
N GLY A 41 14.14 0.58 -14.53
CA GLY A 41 12.94 1.35 -14.19
C GLY A 41 12.72 1.45 -12.69
N ALA A 42 12.95 0.36 -11.93
CA ALA A 42 12.85 0.38 -10.47
C ALA A 42 13.89 1.31 -9.82
N LEU A 43 15.11 1.37 -10.37
CA LEU A 43 16.15 2.29 -9.88
C LEU A 43 15.79 3.75 -10.17
N GLN A 44 15.20 4.05 -11.33
CA GLN A 44 14.71 5.38 -11.65
C GLN A 44 13.55 5.79 -10.72
N GLU A 45 12.61 4.88 -10.45
CA GLU A 45 11.52 5.10 -9.49
C GLU A 45 12.07 5.32 -8.08
N ALA A 46 13.08 4.54 -7.68
CA ALA A 46 13.75 4.69 -6.40
C ALA A 46 14.44 6.05 -6.25
N ALA A 47 15.04 6.58 -7.31
CA ALA A 47 15.59 7.93 -7.31
C ALA A 47 14.50 9.00 -7.13
N GLY A 48 13.42 8.93 -7.92
CA GLY A 48 12.32 9.92 -7.87
C GLY A 48 11.49 9.87 -6.59
N SER A 49 11.28 8.67 -6.03
CA SER A 49 10.57 8.49 -4.76
C SER A 49 11.50 8.54 -3.55
N SER A 50 12.81 8.42 -3.76
CA SER A 50 13.84 8.25 -2.73
C SER A 50 13.52 7.10 -1.77
N ARG A 51 13.04 5.99 -2.32
CA ARG A 51 12.80 4.74 -1.59
C ARG A 51 13.90 3.73 -1.96
N PRO A 52 14.55 3.06 -1.00
CA PRO A 52 15.49 2.01 -1.32
C PRO A 52 14.83 0.85 -2.06
N LEU A 53 15.58 0.13 -2.88
CA LEU A 53 15.13 -1.12 -3.49
C LEU A 53 15.25 -2.24 -2.46
N LEU A 54 14.30 -3.17 -2.50
CA LEU A 54 14.42 -4.49 -1.90
C LEU A 54 14.46 -5.48 -3.06
N ILE A 55 15.64 -6.00 -3.35
CA ILE A 55 15.88 -6.88 -4.49
C ILE A 55 15.94 -8.32 -3.98
N ASP A 56 15.04 -9.17 -4.46
CA ASP A 56 15.02 -10.61 -4.22
C ASP A 56 15.66 -11.33 -5.41
N PHE A 57 16.87 -11.87 -5.21
CA PHE A 57 17.52 -12.76 -6.17
C PHE A 57 17.07 -14.20 -5.92
N GLU A 58 16.47 -14.80 -6.94
CA GLU A 58 15.82 -16.10 -6.87
C GLU A 58 16.05 -16.92 -8.15
N ALA A 59 15.53 -18.16 -8.15
CA ALA A 59 15.50 -19.02 -9.33
C ALA A 59 14.39 -20.07 -9.21
N ASP A 60 13.84 -20.52 -10.33
CA ASP A 60 12.71 -21.48 -10.39
C ASP A 60 12.98 -22.80 -9.64
N TRP A 61 14.24 -23.26 -9.63
CA TRP A 61 14.67 -24.50 -8.96
C TRP A 61 14.94 -24.32 -7.46
N CYS A 62 14.95 -23.09 -6.95
CA CYS A 62 15.32 -22.78 -5.58
C CYS A 62 14.19 -23.10 -4.58
N GLY A 63 14.30 -24.24 -3.88
CA GLY A 63 13.32 -24.64 -2.85
C GLY A 63 13.21 -23.66 -1.67
N TRP A 64 14.32 -23.06 -1.25
CA TRP A 64 14.33 -22.07 -0.16
C TRP A 64 13.69 -20.73 -0.55
N CYS A 65 13.77 -20.36 -1.83
CA CYS A 65 13.10 -19.17 -2.37
C CYS A 65 11.58 -19.36 -2.30
N LYS A 66 11.08 -20.52 -2.74
CA LYS A 66 9.65 -20.90 -2.60
C LYS A 66 9.18 -20.92 -1.14
N LYS A 67 10.06 -21.30 -0.20
CA LYS A 67 9.74 -21.25 1.23
C LYS A 67 9.67 -19.80 1.73
N LEU A 68 10.62 -18.95 1.34
CA LEU A 68 10.64 -17.53 1.67
C LEU A 68 9.38 -16.81 1.15
N ASP A 69 8.95 -17.11 -0.07
CA ASP A 69 7.70 -16.61 -0.64
C ASP A 69 6.49 -16.93 0.24
N ARG A 70 6.34 -18.20 0.61
CA ARG A 70 5.16 -18.65 1.36
C ARG A 70 5.14 -18.13 2.79
N GLU A 71 6.27 -18.21 3.49
CA GLU A 71 6.32 -17.98 4.95
C GLU A 71 6.65 -16.54 5.31
N THR A 72 7.37 -15.81 4.46
CA THR A 72 7.90 -14.49 4.77
C THR A 72 7.29 -13.41 3.89
N PHE A 73 7.43 -13.49 2.57
CA PHE A 73 6.85 -12.48 1.68
C PHE A 73 5.33 -12.51 1.62
N GLY A 74 4.73 -13.66 1.92
CA GLY A 74 3.28 -13.75 2.11
C GLY A 74 2.76 -13.24 3.46
N ASN A 75 3.62 -12.79 4.38
CA ASN A 75 3.16 -12.25 5.67
C ASN A 75 2.63 -10.82 5.50
N GLY A 76 1.43 -10.53 6.03
CA GLY A 76 0.76 -9.23 5.88
C GLY A 76 1.56 -8.02 6.40
N ASP A 77 2.29 -8.17 7.50
CA ASP A 77 3.15 -7.12 8.03
C ASP A 77 4.36 -6.86 7.13
N VAL A 78 4.95 -7.94 6.58
CA VAL A 78 6.06 -7.84 5.62
C VAL A 78 5.60 -7.09 4.38
N ILE A 79 4.46 -7.48 3.80
CA ILE A 79 3.90 -6.83 2.61
C ILE A 79 3.68 -5.34 2.86
N ARG A 80 3.02 -4.97 3.97
CA ARG A 80 2.78 -3.57 4.33
C ARG A 80 4.08 -2.79 4.46
N LEU A 81 5.07 -3.34 5.17
CA LEU A 81 6.35 -2.66 5.36
C LEU A 81 7.10 -2.47 4.03
N VAL A 82 7.12 -3.50 3.17
CA VAL A 82 7.77 -3.44 1.86
C VAL A 82 7.09 -2.42 0.97
N GLU A 83 5.76 -2.49 0.83
CA GLU A 83 4.97 -1.55 0.02
C GLU A 83 5.09 -0.09 0.49
N GLN A 84 5.34 0.13 1.78
CA GLN A 84 5.47 1.47 2.35
C GLN A 84 6.88 2.06 2.18
N PHE A 85 7.92 1.25 2.36
CA PHE A 85 9.30 1.76 2.50
C PHE A 85 10.22 1.43 1.33
N PHE A 86 9.94 0.37 0.57
CA PHE A 86 10.88 -0.16 -0.42
C PHE A 86 10.27 -0.23 -1.81
N ILE A 87 11.10 -0.15 -2.85
CA ILE A 87 10.72 -0.56 -4.21
C ILE A 87 11.06 -2.06 -4.35
N PRO A 88 10.09 -2.98 -4.28
CA PRO A 88 10.36 -4.40 -4.41
C PRO A 88 10.72 -4.77 -5.86
N VAL A 89 11.84 -5.45 -6.04
CA VAL A 89 12.36 -5.95 -7.31
C VAL A 89 12.67 -7.43 -7.17
N ARG A 90 12.30 -8.23 -8.16
CA ARG A 90 12.63 -9.66 -8.22
C ARG A 90 13.50 -9.91 -9.45
N ILE A 91 14.59 -10.64 -9.23
CA ILE A 91 15.56 -10.97 -10.28
C ILE A 91 15.76 -12.48 -10.28
N ASP A 92 15.34 -13.13 -11.36
CA ASP A 92 15.69 -14.51 -11.65
C ASP A 92 17.15 -14.56 -12.10
N THR A 93 18.00 -15.27 -11.36
CA THR A 93 19.43 -15.29 -11.64
C THR A 93 19.82 -16.05 -12.91
N ASP A 94 18.98 -16.97 -13.36
CA ASP A 94 19.19 -17.72 -14.61
C ASP A 94 18.87 -16.83 -15.82
N ARG A 95 17.87 -15.95 -15.69
CA ARG A 95 17.48 -14.99 -16.74
C ARG A 95 18.37 -13.74 -16.75
N GLU A 96 18.82 -13.30 -15.59
CA GLU A 96 19.61 -12.07 -15.40
C GLU A 96 21.01 -12.35 -14.79
N PRO A 97 21.87 -13.13 -15.47
CA PRO A 97 23.19 -13.49 -14.94
C PRO A 97 24.12 -12.29 -14.80
N LYS A 98 23.93 -11.23 -15.59
CA LYS A 98 24.72 -10.00 -15.50
C LYS A 98 24.44 -9.22 -14.22
N LEU A 99 23.16 -9.10 -13.83
CA LEU A 99 22.79 -8.46 -12.57
C LEU A 99 23.26 -9.30 -11.37
N SER A 100 23.10 -10.62 -11.47
CA SER A 100 23.61 -11.56 -10.46
C SER A 100 25.13 -11.41 -10.24
N ALA A 101 25.90 -11.30 -11.32
CA ALA A 101 27.33 -11.05 -11.25
C ALA A 101 27.67 -9.65 -10.71
N LYS A 102 26.96 -8.60 -11.16
CA LYS A 102 27.14 -7.21 -10.69
C LYS A 102 27.03 -7.12 -9.17
N PHE A 103 26.06 -7.81 -8.58
CA PHE A 103 25.81 -7.80 -7.14
C PHE A 103 26.48 -8.94 -6.38
N GLU A 104 27.40 -9.67 -7.02
CA GLU A 104 28.12 -10.81 -6.43
C GLU A 104 27.19 -11.80 -5.71
N VAL A 105 26.09 -12.21 -6.36
CA VAL A 105 25.16 -13.18 -5.80
C VAL A 105 25.79 -14.57 -5.84
N ARG A 106 26.14 -15.11 -4.67
CA ARG A 106 26.84 -16.41 -4.52
C ARG A 106 25.92 -17.56 -4.11
N GLY A 107 24.66 -17.28 -3.81
CA GLY A 107 23.69 -18.28 -3.36
C GLY A 107 22.29 -17.71 -3.23
N LEU A 108 21.29 -18.60 -3.21
CA LEU A 108 19.88 -18.24 -3.25
C LEU A 108 19.10 -18.79 -2.03
N PRO A 109 18.05 -18.09 -1.57
CA PRO A 109 17.71 -16.71 -1.95
C PRO A 109 18.76 -15.72 -1.42
N THR A 110 18.94 -14.59 -2.12
CA THR A 110 19.67 -13.43 -1.60
C THR A 110 18.77 -12.21 -1.70
N ILE A 111 18.47 -11.58 -0.56
CA ILE A 111 17.78 -10.30 -0.52
C ILE A 111 18.81 -9.18 -0.34
N LEU A 112 18.76 -8.18 -1.22
CA LEU A 112 19.63 -7.02 -1.21
C LEU A 112 18.80 -5.75 -0.98
N LEU A 113 19.13 -4.99 0.06
CA LEU A 113 18.60 -3.65 0.27
C LEU A 113 19.59 -2.65 -0.35
N LEU A 114 19.11 -1.91 -1.35
CA LEU A 114 19.94 -1.02 -2.16
C LEU A 114 19.41 0.40 -2.05
N GLY A 115 20.25 1.36 -1.72
CA GLY A 115 19.88 2.77 -1.73
C GLY A 115 19.57 3.28 -3.14
N PRO A 116 18.85 4.41 -3.29
CA PRO A 116 18.59 5.03 -4.60
C PRO A 116 19.86 5.40 -5.40
N ASN A 117 21.01 5.47 -4.73
CA ASN A 117 22.33 5.72 -5.29
C ASN A 117 23.13 4.44 -5.58
N GLU A 118 22.46 3.28 -5.62
CA GLU A 118 23.06 1.96 -5.79
C GLU A 118 24.06 1.55 -4.69
N LYS A 119 24.04 2.22 -3.53
CA LYS A 119 24.83 1.81 -2.37
C LYS A 119 24.14 0.65 -1.65
N GLU A 120 24.86 -0.44 -1.41
CA GLU A 120 24.36 -1.56 -0.60
C GLU A 120 24.15 -1.11 0.85
N LEU A 121 22.91 -1.23 1.32
CA LEU A 121 22.50 -0.91 2.70
C LEU A 121 22.57 -2.16 3.58
N GLN A 122 22.12 -3.29 3.04
CA GLN A 122 22.13 -4.57 3.73
C GLN A 122 22.01 -5.72 2.74
N ARG A 123 22.62 -6.86 3.07
CA ARG A 123 22.44 -8.12 2.38
C ARG A 123 22.00 -9.21 3.34
N LEU A 124 20.98 -9.95 2.93
CA LEU A 124 20.41 -11.06 3.68
C LEU A 124 20.47 -12.31 2.81
N SER A 125 21.34 -13.25 3.17
CA SER A 125 21.45 -14.53 2.46
C SER A 125 20.63 -15.62 3.14
N GLY A 126 19.96 -16.44 2.33
CA GLY A 126 19.19 -17.59 2.76
C GLY A 126 17.80 -17.27 3.30
N PHE A 127 17.08 -18.34 3.64
CA PHE A 127 15.73 -18.25 4.20
C PHE A 127 15.72 -17.55 5.57
N ARG A 128 14.70 -16.73 5.81
CA ARG A 128 14.45 -16.06 7.09
C ARG A 128 12.96 -16.05 7.42
N PRO A 129 12.54 -16.44 8.62
CA PRO A 129 11.15 -16.28 9.07
C PRO A 129 10.71 -14.81 9.10
N ALA A 130 9.39 -14.57 9.03
CA ALA A 130 8.80 -13.25 8.87
C ALA A 130 9.15 -12.25 9.98
N ASP A 131 9.13 -12.68 11.24
CA ASP A 131 9.46 -11.87 12.42
C ASP A 131 10.91 -11.36 12.37
N LYS A 132 11.85 -12.25 12.05
CA LYS A 132 13.26 -11.91 11.89
C LYS A 132 13.48 -10.97 10.73
N PHE A 133 12.84 -11.25 9.59
CA PHE A 133 12.93 -10.40 8.40
C PHE A 133 12.42 -8.99 8.68
N LEU A 134 11.26 -8.86 9.34
CA LEU A 134 10.71 -7.56 9.77
C LEU A 134 11.67 -6.81 10.69
N SER A 135 12.28 -7.51 11.65
CA SER A 135 13.26 -6.90 12.55
C SER A 135 14.47 -6.37 11.79
N GLU A 136 14.99 -7.12 10.82
CA GLU A 136 16.15 -6.74 10.02
C GLU A 136 15.84 -5.57 9.07
N LEU A 137 14.67 -5.58 8.40
CA LEU A 137 14.23 -4.45 7.58
C LEU A 137 14.09 -3.18 8.43
N ARG A 138 13.43 -3.28 9.59
CA ARG A 138 13.28 -2.15 10.52
C ARG A 138 14.63 -1.66 11.02
N GLN A 139 15.57 -2.55 11.31
CA GLN A 139 16.91 -2.18 11.75
C GLN A 139 17.66 -1.39 10.67
N THR A 140 17.60 -1.83 9.41
CA THR A 140 18.23 -1.10 8.29
C THR A 140 17.62 0.28 8.10
N ILE A 141 16.29 0.38 8.16
CA ILE A 141 15.60 1.67 8.13
C ILE A 141 16.05 2.57 9.30
N LYS A 142 16.29 1.98 10.48
CA LYS A 142 16.69 2.67 11.71
C LYS A 142 18.15 3.07 11.81
N THR A 143 19.04 2.54 10.98
CA THR A 143 20.48 2.78 11.20
C THR A 143 20.81 4.28 11.12
N ALA A 144 21.55 4.79 12.12
CA ALA A 144 21.93 6.20 12.19
C ALA A 144 22.72 6.66 10.94
N ALA A 145 23.46 5.74 10.30
CA ALA A 145 24.17 6.01 9.05
C ALA A 145 23.21 6.26 7.87
N SER A 146 22.11 5.51 7.75
CA SER A 146 21.11 5.78 6.71
C SER A 146 20.33 7.06 6.99
N LEU A 147 20.01 7.33 8.27
CA LEU A 147 19.34 8.58 8.67
C LEU A 147 20.21 9.82 8.45
N ASP A 148 21.50 9.77 8.81
CA ASP A 148 22.44 10.88 8.63
C ASP A 148 22.76 11.13 7.15
N GLU A 149 22.87 10.08 6.34
CA GLU A 149 23.03 10.22 4.88
C GLU A 149 21.80 10.84 4.22
N LEU A 150 20.59 10.39 4.59
CA LEU A 150 19.33 10.95 4.10
C LEU A 150 19.15 12.41 4.54
N LYS A 151 19.49 12.72 5.80
CA LYS A 151 19.48 14.07 6.32
C LYS A 151 20.45 14.97 5.55
N LYS A 152 21.72 14.56 5.38
CA LYS A 152 22.72 15.30 4.62
C LYS A 152 22.29 15.53 3.17
N ALA A 153 21.66 14.54 2.54
CA ALA A 153 21.14 14.68 1.19
C ALA A 153 20.03 15.75 1.12
N ALA A 154 19.06 15.69 2.05
CA ALA A 154 17.98 16.67 2.16
C ALA A 154 18.48 18.08 2.50
N GLU A 155 19.48 18.21 3.38
CA GLU A 155 20.08 19.50 3.76
C GLU A 155 20.92 20.10 2.63
N LYS A 156 21.61 19.26 1.85
CA LYS A 156 22.41 19.70 0.69
C LYS A 156 21.52 20.25 -0.43
N ASN A 157 20.33 19.70 -0.63
CA ASN A 157 19.37 20.20 -1.60
C ASN A 157 17.93 20.21 -1.03
N PRO A 158 17.54 21.25 -0.27
CA PRO A 158 16.22 21.31 0.38
C PRO A 158 15.02 21.39 -0.58
N SER A 159 15.27 21.61 -1.87
CA SER A 159 14.28 21.60 -2.95
C SER A 159 14.11 20.21 -3.58
N ASP A 160 15.00 19.26 -3.28
CA ASP A 160 14.83 17.86 -3.63
C ASP A 160 13.81 17.21 -2.68
N LEU A 161 12.55 17.27 -3.10
CA LEU A 161 11.45 16.73 -2.32
C LEU A 161 11.53 15.22 -2.15
N GLY A 162 12.17 14.50 -3.08
CA GLY A 162 12.44 13.07 -2.92
C GLY A 162 13.31 12.85 -1.69
N ALA A 163 14.46 13.52 -1.62
CA ALA A 163 15.40 13.41 -0.52
C ALA A 163 14.76 13.77 0.83
N VAL A 164 13.99 14.87 0.88
CA VAL A 164 13.28 15.31 2.10
C VAL A 164 12.27 14.26 2.56
N ARG A 165 11.44 13.75 1.64
CA ARG A 165 10.42 12.74 1.95
C ARG A 165 11.04 11.43 2.42
N ALA A 166 12.16 11.03 1.84
CA ALA A 166 12.88 9.83 2.27
C ALA A 166 13.44 9.97 3.68
N TRP A 167 14.04 11.11 3.98
CA TRP A 167 14.50 11.41 5.33
C TRP A 167 13.33 11.36 6.33
N ALA A 168 12.21 12.01 6.04
CA ALA A 168 11.02 11.98 6.89
C ALA A 168 10.47 10.55 7.10
N ARG A 169 10.35 9.74 6.04
CA ARG A 169 9.90 8.34 6.17
C ARG A 169 10.84 7.50 7.03
N ALA A 170 12.15 7.69 6.88
CA ALA A 170 13.13 6.97 7.68
C ALA A 170 13.05 7.39 9.16
N VAL A 171 12.89 8.69 9.44
CA VAL A 171 12.66 9.23 10.78
C VAL A 171 11.37 8.67 11.39
N PHE A 172 10.27 8.60 10.63
CA PHE A 172 9.02 7.99 11.10
C PHE A 172 9.20 6.52 11.46
N ALA A 173 9.83 5.74 10.57
CA ALA A 173 10.11 4.32 10.81
C ALA A 173 11.08 4.08 11.98
N SER A 174 11.87 5.08 12.36
CA SER A 174 12.67 5.03 13.57
C SER A 174 11.84 5.08 14.86
N GLY A 175 10.59 5.56 14.76
CA GLY A 175 9.66 5.74 15.85
C GLY A 175 9.38 7.22 16.16
N ASP A 176 10.07 8.15 15.50
CA ASP A 176 9.92 9.59 15.72
C ASP A 176 8.97 10.21 14.69
N GLY A 177 7.67 9.97 14.87
CA GLY A 177 6.66 10.52 13.96
C GLY A 177 6.51 12.05 14.05
N VAL A 178 6.87 12.64 15.18
CA VAL A 178 6.78 14.10 15.39
C VAL A 178 7.85 14.81 14.56
N GLU A 179 9.10 14.33 14.60
CA GLU A 179 10.16 14.92 13.79
C GLU A 179 9.94 14.64 12.30
N ALA A 180 9.44 13.45 11.92
CA ALA A 180 9.07 13.16 10.54
C ALA A 180 8.03 14.14 9.98
N GLU A 181 7.00 14.45 10.76
CA GLU A 181 6.00 15.44 10.38
C GLU A 181 6.61 16.84 10.23
N LYS A 182 7.47 17.25 11.17
CA LYS A 182 8.13 18.56 11.13
C LYS A 182 9.01 18.72 9.89
N ILE A 183 9.74 17.67 9.49
CA ILE A 183 10.54 17.66 8.26
C ILE A 183 9.66 17.93 7.03
N LEU A 184 8.55 17.22 6.91
CA LEU A 184 7.62 17.37 5.79
C LEU A 184 6.89 18.73 5.82
N ALA A 185 6.46 19.18 6.99
CA ALA A 185 5.79 20.47 7.16
C ALA A 185 6.69 21.63 6.72
N GLY A 186 7.97 21.61 7.09
CA GLY A 186 8.92 22.62 6.64
C GLY A 186 9.11 22.64 5.12
N ALA A 187 9.05 21.49 4.45
CA ALA A 187 9.08 21.43 2.98
C ALA A 187 7.76 21.86 2.33
N LEU A 188 6.63 21.57 2.97
CA LEU A 188 5.31 21.99 2.51
C LEU A 188 5.13 23.51 2.62
N ASP A 189 5.69 24.15 3.64
CA ASP A 189 5.67 25.62 3.77
C ASP A 189 6.31 26.31 2.57
N ARG A 190 7.35 25.69 1.98
CA ARG A 190 8.01 26.17 0.76
C ARG A 190 7.26 25.78 -0.51
N ASN A 191 6.46 24.70 -0.48
CA ASN A 191 5.74 24.16 -1.62
C ASN A 191 4.28 23.86 -1.24
N PRO A 192 3.43 24.87 -0.99
CA PRO A 192 2.16 24.66 -0.31
C PRO A 192 1.19 23.72 -1.04
N LEU A 193 1.29 23.59 -2.36
CA LEU A 193 0.40 22.78 -3.19
C LEU A 193 0.98 21.41 -3.58
N GLU A 194 2.15 21.05 -3.06
CA GLU A 194 2.82 19.80 -3.41
C GLU A 194 2.09 18.58 -2.82
N SER A 195 1.33 17.85 -3.66
CA SER A 195 0.48 16.77 -3.15
C SER A 195 1.25 15.57 -2.64
N SER A 196 2.50 15.37 -3.11
CA SER A 196 3.34 14.29 -2.58
C SER A 196 3.70 14.50 -1.10
N LEU A 197 3.93 15.76 -0.69
CA LEU A 197 4.14 16.14 0.71
C LEU A 197 2.84 16.07 1.51
N LEU A 198 1.73 16.55 0.94
CA LEU A 198 0.41 16.45 1.58
C LEU A 198 0.04 14.99 1.85
N LEU A 199 0.32 14.09 0.91
CA LEU A 199 0.03 12.66 1.05
C LEU A 199 0.83 12.04 2.19
N ASP A 200 2.15 12.28 2.22
CA ASP A 200 3.01 11.74 3.26
C ASP A 200 2.58 12.24 4.65
N ILE A 201 2.25 13.54 4.80
CA ILE A 201 1.75 14.08 6.08
C ILE A 201 0.39 13.46 6.44
N ALA A 202 -0.51 13.29 5.47
CA ALA A 202 -1.82 12.67 5.71
C ALA A 202 -1.67 11.23 6.23
N ASP A 203 -0.76 10.45 5.64
CA ASP A 203 -0.47 9.08 6.06
C ASP A 203 0.16 9.03 7.45
N LEU A 204 1.07 9.95 7.78
CA LEU A 204 1.63 10.08 9.14
C LEU A 204 0.55 10.41 10.17
N LYS A 205 -0.31 11.40 9.87
CA LYS A 205 -1.42 11.79 10.76
C LYS A 205 -2.36 10.62 11.00
N LYS A 206 -2.74 9.90 9.94
CA LYS A 206 -3.58 8.71 10.04
C LYS A 206 -2.93 7.63 10.90
N ALA A 207 -1.64 7.35 10.70
CA ALA A 207 -0.91 6.36 11.49
C ALA A 207 -0.79 6.74 12.98
N ALA A 208 -0.75 8.05 13.28
CA ALA A 208 -0.77 8.57 14.63
C ALA A 208 -2.18 8.65 15.26
N GLY A 209 -3.23 8.22 14.57
CA GLY A 209 -4.63 8.31 15.03
C GLY A 209 -5.28 9.68 14.85
N ASN A 210 -4.58 10.65 14.25
CA ASN A 210 -5.06 12.00 13.95
C ASN A 210 -5.88 12.00 12.64
N THR A 211 -6.99 11.25 12.66
CA THR A 211 -7.79 10.95 11.45
C THR A 211 -8.45 12.17 10.83
N ASP A 212 -8.70 13.21 11.63
CA ASP A 212 -9.40 14.42 11.17
C ASP A 212 -8.48 15.34 10.38
N GLU A 213 -7.24 15.52 10.83
CA GLU A 213 -6.20 16.19 10.04
C GLU A 213 -5.88 15.40 8.77
N ALA A 214 -5.73 14.07 8.88
CA ALA A 214 -5.45 13.21 7.72
C ALA A 214 -6.53 13.37 6.64
N ARG A 215 -7.82 13.32 7.04
CA ARG A 215 -8.95 13.52 6.13
C ARG A 215 -8.86 14.86 5.39
N LYS A 216 -8.63 15.97 6.10
CA LYS A 216 -8.53 17.31 5.49
C LYS A 216 -7.40 17.38 4.46
N LEU A 217 -6.28 16.71 4.73
CA LEU A 217 -5.15 16.66 3.80
C LEU A 217 -5.47 15.84 2.55
N TYR A 218 -6.10 14.66 2.68
CA TYR A 218 -6.56 13.90 1.51
C TYR A 218 -7.59 14.69 0.67
N GLU A 219 -8.54 15.37 1.32
CA GLU A 219 -9.50 16.25 0.63
C GLU A 219 -8.79 17.36 -0.15
N ARG A 220 -7.75 17.96 0.45
CA ARG A 220 -6.94 18.99 -0.20
C ARG A 220 -6.19 18.46 -1.41
N ILE A 221 -5.63 17.25 -1.34
CA ILE A 221 -4.98 16.58 -2.49
C ILE A 221 -5.98 16.43 -3.64
N LEU A 222 -7.18 15.91 -3.35
CA LEU A 222 -8.20 15.71 -4.38
C LEU A 222 -8.80 17.01 -4.93
N ALA A 223 -8.71 18.10 -4.17
CA ALA A 223 -9.13 19.44 -4.58
C ALA A 223 -8.03 20.23 -5.31
N SER A 224 -6.76 19.79 -5.27
CA SER A 224 -5.60 20.53 -5.78
C SER A 224 -5.60 20.74 -7.31
N GLY A 225 -6.45 20.02 -8.03
CA GLY A 225 -6.50 20.07 -9.50
C GLY A 225 -5.35 19.33 -10.17
N GLU A 226 -4.53 18.58 -9.43
CA GLU A 226 -3.62 17.60 -10.02
C GLU A 226 -4.37 16.74 -11.04
N ALA A 227 -3.71 16.49 -12.17
CA ALA A 227 -4.31 15.69 -13.23
C ALA A 227 -4.81 14.37 -12.63
N ARG A 228 -5.93 13.86 -13.18
CA ARG A 228 -6.46 12.52 -12.87
C ARG A 228 -5.44 11.38 -13.04
N ALA A 229 -4.23 11.65 -13.52
CA ALA A 229 -3.11 10.73 -13.67
C ALA A 229 -2.02 10.87 -12.58
N GLY A 230 -2.14 11.82 -11.64
CA GLY A 230 -1.16 12.01 -10.56
C GLY A 230 -1.19 10.87 -9.54
N GLU A 231 -0.01 10.36 -9.18
CA GLU A 231 0.13 9.26 -8.22
C GLU A 231 -0.51 9.61 -6.86
N SER A 232 -0.25 10.83 -6.36
CA SER A 232 -0.81 11.32 -5.10
C SER A 232 -2.33 11.42 -5.12
N TYR A 233 -2.88 11.89 -6.26
CA TYR A 233 -4.32 11.94 -6.50
C TYR A 233 -4.94 10.55 -6.40
N HIS A 234 -4.38 9.53 -7.07
CA HIS A 234 -4.88 8.15 -6.96
C HIS A 234 -4.80 7.63 -5.53
N LYS A 235 -3.65 7.77 -4.87
CA LYS A 235 -3.39 7.22 -3.53
C LYS A 235 -4.24 7.84 -2.43
N ALA A 236 -4.76 9.06 -2.61
CA ALA A 236 -5.60 9.72 -1.62
C ALA A 236 -7.05 9.20 -1.54
N HIS A 237 -7.58 8.54 -2.58
CA HIS A 237 -9.02 8.17 -2.64
C HIS A 237 -9.43 7.14 -1.60
N LEU A 238 -8.78 5.97 -1.59
CA LEU A 238 -9.18 4.87 -0.71
C LEU A 238 -9.00 5.19 0.78
N PRO A 239 -7.88 5.78 1.24
CA PRO A 239 -7.76 6.22 2.62
C PRO A 239 -8.87 7.21 3.03
N LEU A 240 -9.17 8.21 2.18
CA LEU A 240 -10.24 9.16 2.45
C LEU A 240 -11.61 8.48 2.52
N ALA A 241 -11.92 7.62 1.56
CA ALA A 241 -13.18 6.89 1.54
C ALA A 241 -13.37 6.05 2.82
N ARG A 242 -12.34 5.34 3.29
CA ARG A 242 -12.41 4.57 4.55
C ARG A 242 -12.64 5.48 5.76
N LEU A 243 -11.99 6.65 5.83
CA LEU A 243 -12.23 7.62 6.90
C LEU A 243 -13.68 8.15 6.91
N LEU A 244 -14.24 8.45 5.72
CA LEU A 244 -15.62 8.91 5.58
C LEU A 244 -16.61 7.81 5.98
N LEU A 245 -16.39 6.57 5.54
CA LEU A 245 -17.19 5.41 5.95
C LEU A 245 -17.16 5.19 7.46
N GLY A 246 -15.98 5.28 8.09
CA GLY A 246 -15.83 5.17 9.54
C GLY A 246 -16.59 6.26 10.31
N LYS A 247 -16.72 7.45 9.72
CA LYS A 247 -17.54 8.56 10.23
C LYS A 247 -19.01 8.48 9.85
N LYS A 248 -19.44 7.41 9.16
CA LYS A 248 -20.80 7.24 8.63
C LYS A 248 -21.21 8.33 7.62
N ASP A 249 -20.23 9.00 7.01
CA ASP A 249 -20.47 9.88 5.87
C ASP A 249 -20.51 9.06 4.58
N TYR A 250 -21.60 8.31 4.41
CA TYR A 250 -21.77 7.41 3.26
C TYR A 250 -21.90 8.16 1.94
N GLN A 251 -22.52 9.34 1.95
CA GLN A 251 -22.66 10.15 0.73
C GLN A 251 -21.30 10.73 0.30
N GLY A 252 -20.50 11.24 1.24
CA GLY A 252 -19.12 11.65 0.99
C GLY A 252 -18.30 10.48 0.45
N ALA A 253 -18.35 9.32 1.10
CA ALA A 253 -17.64 8.12 0.64
C ALA A 253 -18.06 7.71 -0.79
N LEU A 254 -19.36 7.70 -1.11
CA LEU A 254 -19.85 7.41 -2.46
C LEU A 254 -19.29 8.38 -3.51
N LYS A 255 -19.20 9.68 -3.19
CA LYS A 255 -18.62 10.67 -4.10
C LYS A 255 -17.16 10.35 -4.41
N ILE A 256 -16.36 10.07 -3.38
CA ILE A 256 -14.93 9.75 -3.53
C ILE A 256 -14.75 8.43 -4.30
N LEU A 257 -15.47 7.38 -3.93
CA LEU A 257 -15.34 6.05 -4.57
C LEU A 257 -15.86 6.05 -6.01
N SER A 258 -16.89 6.84 -6.32
CA SER A 258 -17.38 6.99 -7.70
C SER A 258 -16.40 7.75 -8.58
N ALA A 259 -15.75 8.79 -8.03
CA ALA A 259 -14.66 9.47 -8.73
C ALA A 259 -13.53 8.47 -9.05
N TYR A 260 -13.10 7.67 -8.07
CA TYR A 260 -12.00 6.73 -8.22
C TYR A 260 -12.29 5.60 -9.22
N THR A 261 -13.42 4.92 -9.08
CA THR A 261 -13.82 3.83 -9.98
C THR A 261 -14.09 4.31 -11.42
N GLY A 262 -14.33 5.61 -11.62
CA GLY A 262 -14.50 6.22 -12.94
C GLY A 262 -13.19 6.59 -13.65
N LEU A 263 -12.02 6.39 -13.02
CA LEU A 263 -10.73 6.80 -13.58
C LEU A 263 -10.17 5.81 -14.64
N GLY A 264 -10.65 4.57 -14.71
CA GLY A 264 -10.21 3.57 -15.70
C GLY A 264 -10.05 2.16 -15.12
N LYS A 265 -9.68 1.19 -15.97
CA LYS A 265 -9.49 -0.22 -15.57
C LYS A 265 -8.08 -0.51 -15.03
N ASP A 266 -7.09 0.30 -15.38
CA ASP A 266 -5.66 0.06 -15.07
C ASP A 266 -5.25 0.66 -13.71
N ILE A 267 -6.18 0.71 -12.76
CA ILE A 267 -5.98 1.38 -11.47
C ILE A 267 -5.96 0.33 -10.37
N ASP A 268 -4.93 0.40 -9.54
CA ASP A 268 -4.75 -0.51 -8.42
C ASP A 268 -5.95 -0.51 -7.47
N ASN A 269 -6.23 -1.65 -6.84
CA ASN A 269 -7.26 -1.78 -5.81
C ASN A 269 -8.69 -1.42 -6.27
N LEU A 270 -8.99 -1.55 -7.56
CA LEU A 270 -10.31 -1.26 -8.10
C LEU A 270 -11.41 -2.17 -7.50
N ALA A 271 -11.09 -3.45 -7.25
CA ALA A 271 -11.99 -4.39 -6.57
C ALA A 271 -12.36 -3.91 -5.15
N GLU A 272 -11.39 -3.42 -4.37
CA GLU A 272 -11.65 -2.81 -3.07
C GLU A 272 -12.57 -1.59 -3.19
N ALA A 273 -12.32 -0.72 -4.17
CA ALA A 273 -13.11 0.49 -4.36
C ALA A 273 -14.59 0.18 -4.64
N PHE A 274 -14.87 -0.77 -5.56
CA PHE A 274 -16.23 -1.24 -5.83
C PHE A 274 -16.84 -1.90 -4.60
N PHE A 275 -16.08 -2.70 -3.84
CA PHE A 275 -16.57 -3.33 -2.62
C PHE A 275 -16.99 -2.28 -1.57
N LEU A 276 -16.14 -1.29 -1.28
CA LEU A 276 -16.46 -0.21 -0.34
C LEU A 276 -17.65 0.64 -0.83
N ARG A 277 -17.80 0.82 -2.14
CA ARG A 277 -18.90 1.59 -2.73
C ARG A 277 -20.22 0.84 -2.63
N SER A 278 -20.20 -0.48 -2.87
CA SER A 278 -21.35 -1.35 -2.63
C SER A 278 -21.82 -1.25 -1.17
N TYR A 279 -20.86 -1.14 -0.23
CA TYR A 279 -21.19 -0.96 1.17
C TYR A 279 -21.97 0.32 1.44
N ALA A 280 -21.45 1.44 0.93
CA ALA A 280 -22.14 2.72 1.08
C ALA A 280 -23.50 2.76 0.37
N TYR A 281 -23.65 2.11 -0.79
CA TYR A 281 -24.94 2.00 -1.48
C TYR A 281 -25.97 1.25 -0.65
N SER A 282 -25.62 0.07 -0.12
CA SER A 282 -26.57 -0.72 0.66
C SER A 282 -27.02 -0.02 1.95
N VAL A 283 -26.11 0.69 2.64
CA VAL A 283 -26.48 1.49 3.83
C VAL A 283 -27.47 2.61 3.50
N LEU A 284 -27.48 3.06 2.24
CA LEU A 284 -28.37 4.09 1.73
C LEU A 284 -29.60 3.51 0.98
N ASP A 285 -29.92 2.22 1.19
CA ASP A 285 -31.04 1.51 0.56
C ASP A 285 -30.97 1.50 -1.00
N ARG A 286 -29.75 1.52 -1.56
CA ARG A 286 -29.48 1.48 -3.00
C ARG A 286 -29.00 0.10 -3.45
N ASP A 287 -29.87 -0.88 -3.23
CA ASP A 287 -29.53 -2.32 -3.31
C ASP A 287 -29.16 -2.77 -4.73
N VAL A 288 -29.79 -2.17 -5.75
CA VAL A 288 -29.50 -2.48 -7.16
C VAL A 288 -28.08 -2.08 -7.51
N GLU A 289 -27.66 -0.88 -7.11
CA GLU A 289 -26.29 -0.40 -7.31
C GLU A 289 -25.28 -1.17 -6.46
N ALA A 290 -25.65 -1.54 -5.23
CA ALA A 290 -24.81 -2.36 -4.37
C ALA A 290 -24.52 -3.73 -5.02
N LEU A 291 -25.55 -4.43 -5.50
CA LEU A 291 -25.40 -5.72 -6.18
C LEU A 291 -24.61 -5.61 -7.49
N ALA A 292 -24.82 -4.53 -8.26
CA ALA A 292 -24.06 -4.28 -9.47
C ALA A 292 -22.56 -4.12 -9.18
N ASP A 293 -22.22 -3.38 -8.13
CA ASP A 293 -20.83 -3.22 -7.69
C ASP A 293 -20.22 -4.55 -7.20
N LEU A 294 -20.95 -5.35 -6.42
CA LEU A 294 -20.47 -6.66 -5.96
C LEU A 294 -20.18 -7.62 -7.12
N ARG A 295 -21.03 -7.67 -8.14
CA ARG A 295 -20.76 -8.45 -9.35
C ARG A 295 -19.50 -7.94 -10.05
N LYS A 296 -19.28 -6.62 -10.05
CA LYS A 296 -18.06 -6.05 -10.61
C LYS A 296 -16.81 -6.44 -9.82
N VAL A 297 -16.92 -6.57 -8.51
CA VAL A 297 -15.85 -7.09 -7.65
C VAL A 297 -15.50 -8.53 -8.04
N GLN A 298 -16.48 -9.40 -8.28
CA GLN A 298 -16.24 -10.78 -8.74
C GLN A 298 -15.52 -10.83 -10.10
N ASP A 299 -15.86 -9.94 -11.04
CA ASP A 299 -15.15 -9.87 -12.33
C ASP A 299 -13.68 -9.46 -12.18
N LEU A 300 -13.41 -8.53 -11.26
CA LEU A 300 -12.08 -7.93 -11.07
C LEU A 300 -11.18 -8.79 -10.19
N ASP A 301 -11.74 -9.53 -9.24
CA ASP A 301 -11.02 -10.28 -8.23
C ASP A 301 -11.64 -11.66 -7.98
N PRO A 302 -11.85 -12.51 -9.02
CA PRO A 302 -12.68 -13.72 -8.92
C PRO A 302 -12.24 -14.72 -7.85
N ASP A 303 -10.93 -14.80 -7.59
CA ASP A 303 -10.38 -15.70 -6.56
C ASP A 303 -9.75 -14.95 -5.37
N GLY A 304 -9.91 -13.62 -5.29
CA GLY A 304 -9.36 -12.84 -4.17
C GLY A 304 -10.34 -12.53 -3.07
N ASP A 305 -9.82 -11.88 -2.04
CA ASP A 305 -10.55 -11.66 -0.78
C ASP A 305 -11.83 -10.85 -1.02
N TYR A 306 -11.77 -9.82 -1.86
CA TYR A 306 -12.95 -9.01 -2.16
C TYR A 306 -13.95 -9.79 -3.02
N GLY A 307 -13.50 -10.58 -3.99
CA GLY A 307 -14.37 -11.44 -4.79
C GLY A 307 -15.06 -12.52 -3.97
N ALA A 308 -14.35 -13.19 -3.07
CA ALA A 308 -14.91 -14.19 -2.16
C ALA A 308 -15.97 -13.58 -1.24
N ARG A 309 -15.69 -12.41 -0.66
CA ARG A 309 -16.67 -11.66 0.16
C ARG A 309 -17.89 -11.24 -0.67
N ALA A 310 -17.68 -10.75 -1.89
CA ALA A 310 -18.75 -10.35 -2.77
C ALA A 310 -19.65 -11.53 -3.17
N ALA A 311 -19.04 -12.68 -3.51
CA ALA A 311 -19.75 -13.91 -3.82
C ALA A 311 -20.63 -14.38 -2.65
N TYR A 312 -20.08 -14.34 -1.44
CA TYR A 312 -20.82 -14.69 -0.23
C TYR A 312 -22.03 -13.77 0.00
N ILE A 313 -21.85 -12.45 -0.17
CA ILE A 313 -22.95 -11.49 -0.01
C ILE A 313 -24.03 -11.70 -1.07
N ILE A 314 -23.67 -11.93 -2.33
CA ILE A 314 -24.62 -12.18 -3.42
C ILE A 314 -25.43 -13.45 -3.13
N ASP A 315 -24.79 -14.56 -2.75
CA ASP A 315 -25.47 -15.82 -2.42
C ASP A 315 -26.46 -15.66 -1.25
N LEU A 316 -26.12 -14.86 -0.24
CA LEU A 316 -27.04 -14.55 0.86
C LEU A 316 -28.28 -13.76 0.42
N VAL A 317 -28.13 -12.87 -0.56
CA VAL A 317 -29.23 -12.10 -1.12
C VAL A 317 -30.13 -13.00 -1.97
N ASP A 318 -29.54 -13.75 -2.89
CA ASP A 318 -30.27 -14.61 -3.84
C ASP A 318 -31.08 -15.72 -3.12
N ARG A 319 -30.61 -16.21 -1.97
CA ARG A 319 -31.33 -17.23 -1.17
C ARG A 319 -32.54 -16.69 -0.40
N LYS A 320 -32.69 -15.37 -0.29
CA LYS A 320 -33.79 -14.72 0.45
C LYS A 320 -34.91 -14.19 -0.45
N GLU A 321 -34.71 -14.19 -1.77
CA GLU A 321 -35.73 -13.89 -2.78
C GLU A 321 -36.56 -15.13 -3.14
#